data_AF-A0A5C9BBY6-F1
#
_entry.id   AF-A0A5C9BBY6-F1
#
_cell.length_a   1.000
_cell.length_b   1.000
_cell.length_c   1.000
_cell.angle_alpha   90.00
_cell.angle_beta   90.00
_cell.angle_gamma   90.00
#
_symmetry.space_group_name_H-M   'P 1'
#
loop_
_entity.id
_entity.type
_entity.pdbx_description
1 polymer ?
#
loop_
_entity_poly.entity_id
_entity_poly.type
_entity_poly.pdbx_seq_one_letter_code
_entity_poly.pdbx_strand_id
1 'polypeptide(L)'
;MKIPVTLPRQIWFAVFGIVLLSALIWVALKSGPLAPIRVTVTQVSRGEVAPALFGIGTVEARRAYLIGPTTAGRVGRVLVDVGDKVQAGQLLAEMDPVDLDARMSSAAAAAARAKSAVVTGCSNNSRRMPNLPPPSPPWRAPGKTWHGWMPTSKG
;
A
#
# COMPACT_ATOMS: atom_id res chain seq x y z
N MET A 1 5.61 58.79 108.90
CA MET A 1 4.57 58.96 107.86
C MET A 1 4.16 57.58 107.36
N LYS A 2 2.98 57.09 107.75
CA LYS A 2 2.41 55.81 107.30
C LYS A 2 1.05 56.14 106.71
N ILE A 3 0.91 55.98 105.39
CA ILE A 3 -0.35 56.22 104.68
C ILE A 3 -1.08 54.87 104.65
N PRO A 4 -2.21 54.70 105.35
CA PRO A 4 -2.96 53.45 105.27
C PRO A 4 -3.72 53.43 103.94
N VAL A 5 -3.23 52.64 102.98
CA VAL A 5 -3.93 52.41 101.71
C VAL A 5 -4.98 51.33 101.95
N THR A 6 -6.10 51.72 102.56
CA THR A 6 -7.32 50.92 102.50
C THR A 6 -7.88 51.10 101.09
N LEU A 7 -7.63 50.13 100.20
CA LEU A 7 -8.16 50.11 98.84
C LEU A 7 -9.69 50.24 98.91
N PRO A 8 -10.29 51.40 98.56
CA PRO A 8 -11.73 51.53 98.59
C PRO A 8 -12.33 50.59 97.55
N ARG A 9 -13.51 50.04 97.83
CA ARG A 9 -14.26 49.13 96.94
C ARG A 9 -14.44 49.67 95.51
N GLN A 10 -14.27 50.98 95.34
CA GLN A 10 -14.26 51.72 94.08
C GLN A 10 -13.07 51.40 93.16
N ILE A 11 -11.87 51.09 93.70
CA ILE A 11 -10.71 50.71 92.87
C ILE A 11 -10.95 49.34 92.21
N TRP A 12 -11.64 48.43 92.89
CA TRP A 12 -12.05 47.16 92.29
C TRP A 12 -12.98 47.35 91.09
N PHE A 13 -13.95 48.27 91.18
CA PHE A 13 -14.82 48.61 90.05
C PHE A 13 -14.07 49.32 88.93
N ALA A 14 -13.10 50.18 89.25
CA ALA A 14 -12.27 50.84 88.24
C ALA A 14 -11.39 49.83 87.48
N VAL A 15 -10.73 48.91 88.19
CA VAL A 15 -9.95 47.82 87.57
C VAL A 15 -10.86 46.92 86.75
N PHE A 16 -12.02 46.54 87.28
CA PHE A 16 -12.98 45.72 86.53
C PHE A 16 -13.48 46.44 85.26
N GLY A 17 -13.75 47.75 85.34
CA GLY A 17 -14.12 48.58 84.20
C GLY A 17 -13.02 48.66 83.14
N ILE A 18 -11.76 48.82 83.56
CA ILE A 18 -10.60 48.84 82.65
C ILE A 18 -10.39 47.47 81.99
N VAL A 19 -10.52 46.38 82.75
CA VAL A 19 -10.44 45.01 82.22
C VAL A 19 -11.57 44.75 81.23
N LEU A 20 -12.80 45.19 81.54
CA LEU A 20 -13.94 45.03 80.65
C LEU A 20 -13.77 45.85 79.36
N LEU A 21 -13.32 47.10 79.45
CA LEU A 21 -13.04 47.97 78.30
C LEU A 21 -11.93 47.40 77.41
N SER A 22 -10.83 46.92 77.99
CA SER A 22 -9.72 46.32 77.23
C SER A 22 -10.13 45.03 76.52
N ALA A 23 -10.94 44.18 77.17
CA ALA A 23 -11.51 42.99 76.54
C ALA A 23 -12.44 43.35 75.37
N LEU A 24 -13.28 44.38 75.54
CA LEU A 24 -14.20 44.84 74.51
C LEU A 24 -13.45 45.38 73.28
N ILE A 25 -12.39 46.16 73.49
CA ILE A 25 -11.54 46.70 72.43
C ILE A 25 -10.80 45.58 71.68
N TRP A 26 -10.29 44.58 72.41
CA TRP A 26 -9.57 43.45 71.81
C TRP A 26 -10.47 42.59 70.90
N VAL A 27 -11.71 42.36 71.33
CA VAL A 27 -12.71 41.62 70.52
C VAL A 27 -13.13 42.44 69.31
N ALA A 28 -13.37 43.75 69.46
CA ALA A 28 -13.77 44.62 68.35
C ALA A 28 -12.69 44.71 67.25
N LEU A 29 -11.41 44.76 67.64
CA LEU A 29 -10.28 44.79 66.68
C LEU A 29 -10.09 43.46 65.94
N LYS A 30 -10.38 42.33 66.59
CA LYS A 30 -10.18 40.99 66.02
C LYS A 30 -11.39 40.49 65.21
N SER A 31 -12.59 40.97 65.53
CA SER A 31 -13.86 40.57 64.89
C SER A 31 -14.45 41.64 63.97
N GLY A 32 -13.74 42.76 63.77
CA GLY A 32 -14.20 43.84 62.89
C GLY A 32 -14.22 43.47 61.40
N PRO A 33 -14.83 44.32 60.53
CA PRO A 33 -14.99 44.09 59.09
C PRO A 33 -13.67 44.01 58.28
N LEU A 34 -12.52 44.13 58.95
CA LEU A 34 -11.17 43.97 58.40
C LEU A 34 -10.57 42.58 58.71
N ALA A 35 -11.36 41.65 59.28
CA ALA A 35 -10.91 40.29 59.55
C ALA A 35 -10.46 39.61 58.23
N PRO A 36 -9.24 39.04 58.18
CA PRO A 36 -8.72 38.44 56.96
C PRO A 36 -9.61 37.29 56.49
N ILE A 37 -10.23 37.46 55.33
CA ILE A 37 -11.03 36.43 54.68
C ILE A 37 -10.05 35.35 54.21
N ARG A 38 -10.18 34.14 54.77
CA ARG A 38 -9.36 33.00 54.32
C ARG A 38 -9.85 32.58 52.94
N VAL A 39 -8.99 32.78 51.94
CA VAL A 39 -9.22 32.28 50.58
C VAL A 39 -8.30 31.10 50.32
N THR A 40 -8.86 30.03 49.77
CA THR A 40 -8.10 28.86 49.35
C THR A 40 -7.53 29.11 47.95
N VAL A 41 -6.22 29.28 47.85
CA VAL A 41 -5.53 29.47 46.57
C VAL A 41 -4.96 28.13 46.10
N THR A 42 -5.19 27.81 44.83
CA THR A 42 -4.57 26.65 44.18
C THR A 42 -3.47 27.12 43.25
N GLN A 43 -2.30 26.51 43.36
CA GLN A 43 -1.13 26.89 42.58
C GLN A 43 -1.22 26.32 41.16
N VAL A 44 -1.22 27.18 40.14
CA VAL A 44 -1.34 26.76 38.74
C VAL A 44 -0.01 26.17 38.27
N SER A 45 -0.01 24.87 37.95
CA SER A 45 1.12 24.19 37.32
C SER A 45 0.91 24.10 35.81
N ARG A 46 1.95 24.42 35.02
CA ARG A 46 1.95 24.25 33.56
C ARG A 46 2.46 22.86 33.24
N GLY A 47 1.57 21.98 32.78
CA GLY A 47 1.92 20.69 32.18
C GLY A 47 1.61 20.72 30.68
N GLU A 48 2.36 19.94 29.90
CA GLU A 48 2.02 19.73 28.48
C GLU A 48 0.76 18.86 28.40
N VAL A 49 -0.32 19.46 27.91
CA VAL A 49 -1.54 18.73 27.57
C VAL A 49 -1.41 18.30 26.13
N ALA A 50 -0.98 17.06 25.89
CA ALA A 50 -1.03 16.46 24.56
C ALA A 50 -2.49 16.06 24.26
N PRO A 51 -3.18 16.72 23.30
CA PRO A 51 -4.52 16.30 22.92
C PRO A 51 -4.37 14.97 22.17
N ALA A 52 -4.79 13.87 22.79
CA ALA A 52 -4.87 12.58 22.11
C ALA A 52 -6.04 12.64 21.11
N LEU A 53 -5.72 12.82 19.83
CA LEU A 53 -6.70 12.77 18.75
C LEU A 53 -7.04 11.31 18.47
N PHE A 54 -8.18 10.86 18.97
CA PHE A 54 -8.72 9.54 18.67
C PHE A 54 -9.57 9.63 17.40
N GLY A 55 -9.05 9.06 16.31
CA GLY A 55 -9.78 8.91 15.06
C GLY A 55 -9.97 7.43 14.75
N ILE A 56 -11.17 7.06 14.31
CA ILE A 56 -11.42 5.76 13.68
C ILE A 56 -10.98 5.84 12.21
N GLY A 57 -10.08 4.96 11.82
CA GLY A 57 -9.65 4.80 10.43
C GLY A 57 -9.92 3.37 9.98
N THR A 58 -10.44 3.19 8.77
CA THR A 58 -10.58 1.87 8.16
C THR A 58 -9.24 1.43 7.58
N VAL A 59 -8.77 0.25 7.97
CA VAL A 59 -7.56 -0.35 7.40
C VAL A 59 -7.96 -1.18 6.19
N GLU A 60 -7.48 -0.80 5.01
CA GLU A 60 -7.69 -1.56 3.78
C GLU A 60 -6.38 -2.18 3.28
N ALA A 61 -6.51 -3.27 2.53
CA ALA A 61 -5.37 -3.90 1.88
C ALA A 61 -4.74 -2.92 0.86
N ARG A 62 -3.42 -2.69 0.96
CA ARG A 62 -2.70 -1.82 0.02
C ARG A 62 -2.90 -2.23 -1.44
N ARG A 63 -3.08 -3.54 -1.70
CA ARG A 63 -3.28 -4.12 -3.03
C ARG A 63 -4.20 -5.32 -2.93
N ALA A 64 -5.28 -5.31 -3.70
CA ALA A 64 -6.17 -6.44 -3.88
C ALA A 64 -6.17 -6.82 -5.37
N TYR A 65 -5.83 -8.07 -5.67
CA TYR A 65 -5.80 -8.59 -7.04
C TYR A 65 -6.85 -9.69 -7.18
N LEU A 66 -7.78 -9.51 -8.12
CA LEU A 66 -8.73 -10.54 -8.52
C LEU A 66 -8.05 -11.38 -9.60
N ILE A 67 -7.66 -12.61 -9.24
CA ILE A 67 -6.98 -13.53 -10.16
C ILE A 67 -8.06 -14.44 -10.75
N GLY A 68 -8.20 -14.40 -12.07
CA GLY A 68 -9.13 -15.24 -12.82
C GLY A 68 -8.45 -15.82 -14.05
N PRO A 69 -9.00 -16.90 -14.63
CA PRO A 69 -8.47 -17.52 -15.83
C PRO A 69 -8.57 -16.56 -17.02
N THR A 70 -7.46 -16.37 -17.76
CA THR A 70 -7.43 -15.53 -18.96
C THR A 70 -8.11 -16.18 -20.17
N THR A 71 -8.24 -17.51 -20.16
CA THR A 71 -8.89 -18.28 -21.23
C THR A 71 -10.07 -19.05 -20.65
N ALA A 72 -11.20 -19.05 -21.36
CA ALA A 72 -12.35 -19.84 -20.96
C ALA A 72 -12.02 -21.34 -21.09
N GLY A 73 -12.14 -22.09 -20.01
CA GLY A 73 -11.87 -23.52 -19.96
C GLY A 73 -12.30 -24.10 -18.62
N ARG A 74 -12.30 -25.43 -18.51
CA ARG A 74 -12.63 -26.13 -17.27
C ARG A 74 -11.42 -26.09 -16.33
N VAL A 75 -11.65 -25.80 -15.04
CA VAL A 75 -10.60 -25.93 -14.02
C VAL A 75 -10.34 -27.41 -13.80
N GLY A 76 -9.11 -27.86 -14.07
CA GLY A 76 -8.72 -29.24 -13.86
C GLY A 76 -8.39 -29.51 -12.40
N ARG A 77 -7.50 -28.70 -11.82
CA ARG A 77 -7.07 -28.84 -10.42
C ARG A 77 -6.67 -27.51 -9.81
N VAL A 78 -7.06 -27.30 -8.56
CA VAL A 78 -6.60 -26.17 -7.73
C VAL A 78 -5.51 -26.71 -6.79
N LEU A 79 -4.39 -26.00 -6.68
CA LEU A 79 -3.19 -26.42 -5.98
C LEU A 79 -2.95 -25.68 -4.66
N VAL A 80 -3.88 -24.79 -4.28
CA VAL A 80 -3.79 -23.89 -3.13
C VAL A 80 -5.14 -23.72 -2.50
N ASP A 81 -5.15 -23.66 -1.17
CA ASP A 81 -6.36 -23.52 -0.38
C ASP A 81 -6.63 -22.06 0.01
N VAL A 82 -7.87 -21.82 0.43
CA VAL A 82 -8.31 -20.49 0.86
C VAL A 82 -7.58 -20.10 2.16
N GLY A 83 -6.83 -18.99 2.11
CA GLY A 83 -6.08 -18.47 3.26
C GLY A 83 -4.57 -18.67 3.16
N ASP A 84 -4.09 -19.42 2.17
CA ASP A 84 -2.66 -19.64 1.97
C ASP A 84 -1.93 -18.39 1.47
N LYS A 85 -0.68 -18.23 1.92
CA LYS A 85 0.23 -17.20 1.43
C LYS A 85 0.90 -17.67 0.15
N VAL A 86 0.59 -17.01 -0.97
CA VAL A 86 1.13 -17.34 -2.29
C VAL A 86 2.22 -16.37 -2.72
N GLN A 87 3.22 -16.87 -3.44
CA GLN A 87 4.30 -16.05 -4.01
C GLN A 87 4.02 -15.69 -5.47
N ALA A 88 4.65 -14.62 -5.96
CA ALA A 88 4.55 -14.24 -7.37
C ALA A 88 5.14 -15.34 -8.27
N GLY A 89 4.37 -15.77 -9.27
CA GLY A 89 4.76 -16.83 -10.20
C GLY A 89 4.46 -18.25 -9.71
N GLN A 90 3.85 -18.41 -8.54
CA GLN A 90 3.39 -19.72 -8.07
C GLN A 90 2.19 -20.22 -8.88
N LEU A 91 2.20 -21.49 -9.26
CA LEU A 91 1.07 -22.14 -9.94
C LEU A 91 -0.09 -22.31 -8.95
N LEU A 92 -1.21 -21.62 -9.21
CA LEU A 92 -2.38 -21.64 -8.32
C LEU A 92 -3.41 -22.71 -8.75
N ALA A 93 -3.66 -22.81 -10.04
CA ALA A 93 -4.60 -23.76 -10.61
C ALA A 93 -4.19 -24.12 -12.05
N GLU A 94 -4.54 -25.33 -12.44
CA GLU A 94 -4.31 -25.89 -13.77
C GLU A 94 -5.65 -26.01 -14.51
N MET A 95 -5.67 -25.60 -15.78
CA MET A 95 -6.85 -25.69 -16.64
C MET A 95 -6.78 -26.93 -17.53
N ASP A 96 -7.92 -27.57 -17.75
CA ASP A 96 -8.03 -28.77 -18.58
C ASP A 96 -8.06 -28.40 -20.08
N PRO A 97 -7.08 -28.83 -20.89
CA PRO A 97 -6.88 -28.38 -22.27
C PRO A 97 -7.68 -29.16 -23.32
N VAL A 98 -8.95 -29.49 -23.09
CA VAL A 98 -9.74 -30.34 -24.01
C VAL A 98 -9.80 -29.79 -25.45
N ASP A 99 -9.91 -28.48 -25.62
CA ASP A 99 -9.98 -27.85 -26.95
C ASP A 99 -8.62 -27.47 -27.55
N LEU A 100 -7.57 -27.36 -26.74
CA LEU A 100 -6.25 -26.93 -27.20
C LEU A 100 -5.52 -28.06 -27.92
N ASP A 101 -5.64 -29.30 -27.44
CA ASP A 101 -4.99 -30.46 -28.08
C ASP A 101 -5.57 -30.75 -29.48
N ALA A 102 -6.89 -30.61 -29.65
CA ALA A 102 -7.53 -30.75 -30.97
C ALA A 102 -7.08 -29.65 -31.95
N ARG A 103 -6.89 -28.42 -31.47
CA ARG A 103 -6.36 -27.32 -32.28
C ARG A 103 -4.88 -27.50 -32.63
N MET A 104 -4.07 -27.99 -31.69
CA MET A 104 -2.65 -28.25 -31.94
C MET A 104 -2.47 -29.39 -32.96
N SER A 105 -3.21 -30.48 -32.81
CA SER A 105 -3.17 -31.61 -33.75
C SER A 105 -3.64 -31.23 -35.15
N SER A 106 -4.72 -30.45 -35.28
CA SER A 106 -5.18 -29.96 -36.58
C SER A 106 -4.17 -29.01 -37.24
N ALA A 107 -3.55 -28.10 -36.46
CA ALA A 107 -2.50 -27.22 -36.95
C ALA A 107 -1.25 -27.99 -37.38
N ALA A 108 -0.82 -28.99 -36.61
CA ALA A 108 0.29 -29.87 -36.96
C ALA A 108 0.01 -30.65 -38.26
N ALA A 109 -1.20 -31.17 -38.42
CA ALA A 109 -1.62 -31.84 -39.65
C ALA A 109 -1.64 -30.88 -40.85
N ALA A 110 -2.10 -29.64 -40.69
CA ALA A 110 -2.05 -28.62 -41.73
C ALA A 110 -0.60 -28.29 -42.15
N ALA A 111 0.30 -28.14 -41.18
CA ALA A 111 1.72 -27.90 -41.45
C ALA A 111 2.37 -29.09 -42.19
N ALA A 112 2.06 -30.33 -41.81
CA ALA A 112 2.54 -31.54 -42.48
C ALA A 112 2.05 -31.63 -43.94
N ARG A 113 0.77 -31.28 -44.19
CA ARG A 113 0.22 -31.20 -45.55
C ARG A 113 0.93 -30.14 -46.39
N ALA A 114 1.17 -28.96 -45.83
CA ALA A 114 1.89 -27.89 -46.52
C ALA A 114 3.31 -28.31 -46.90
N LYS A 115 4.05 -28.95 -45.99
CA LYS A 115 5.39 -29.51 -46.27
C LYS A 115 5.35 -30.53 -47.40
N SER A 116 4.38 -31.45 -47.36
CA SER A 116 4.22 -32.48 -48.39
C SER A 116 3.88 -31.87 -49.76
N ALA A 117 3.07 -30.82 -49.79
CA ALA A 117 2.73 -30.09 -51.01
C ALA A 117 3.96 -29.42 -51.64
N VAL A 118 4.84 -28.81 -50.83
CA VAL A 118 6.10 -28.21 -51.31
C VAL A 118 7.01 -29.29 -51.89
N VAL A 119 7.21 -30.42 -51.18
CA VAL A 119 8.04 -31.53 -51.67
C VAL A 119 7.49 -32.09 -52.99
N THR A 120 6.18 -32.28 -53.08
CA THR A 120 5.52 -32.76 -54.31
C THR A 120 5.70 -31.75 -55.44
N GLY A 121 5.59 -30.45 -55.15
CA GLY A 121 5.85 -29.37 -56.11
C GLY A 121 7.28 -29.39 -56.65
N CYS A 122 8.28 -29.54 -55.77
CA CYS A 122 9.69 -29.66 -56.16
C CYS A 122 9.96 -30.94 -56.97
N SER A 123 9.37 -32.07 -56.58
CA SER A 123 9.47 -33.34 -57.32
C SER A 123 8.82 -33.27 -58.71
N ASN A 124 7.70 -32.57 -58.83
CA ASN A 124 7.01 -32.39 -60.12
C ASN A 124 7.80 -31.44 -61.05
N ASN A 125 8.33 -30.35 -60.51
CA ASN A 125 9.15 -29.41 -61.27
C ASN A 125 10.41 -30.07 -61.85
N SER A 126 11.16 -30.81 -61.02
CA SER A 126 12.37 -31.51 -61.45
C SER A 126 12.12 -32.57 -62.53
N ARG A 127 10.99 -33.30 -62.47
CA ARG A 127 10.58 -34.22 -63.55
C ARG A 127 10.13 -33.53 -64.84
N ARG A 128 9.69 -32.27 -64.78
CA ARG A 128 9.31 -31.48 -65.95
C ARG A 128 10.53 -30.88 -66.68
N MET A 129 11.65 -30.70 -65.98
CA MET A 129 12.87 -30.07 -66.50
C MET A 129 13.86 -30.91 -67.35
N PRO A 130 13.72 -32.22 -67.62
CA PRO A 130 14.65 -32.94 -68.52
C PRO A 130 14.60 -32.48 -69.98
N ASN A 131 13.47 -31.92 -70.43
CA ASN A 131 13.21 -31.56 -71.83
C ASN A 131 12.88 -30.07 -72.00
N LEU A 132 13.26 -29.20 -71.06
CA LEU A 132 13.14 -27.77 -71.29
C LEU A 132 14.19 -27.36 -72.32
N PRO A 133 13.80 -26.76 -73.46
CA PRO A 133 14.76 -26.17 -74.37
C PRO A 133 15.58 -25.12 -73.59
N PRO A 134 16.88 -24.96 -73.90
CA PRO A 134 17.70 -23.96 -73.22
C PRO A 134 16.99 -22.60 -73.28
N PRO A 135 17.04 -21.80 -72.19
CA PRO A 135 16.42 -20.49 -72.19
C PRO A 135 16.91 -19.72 -73.41
N SER A 136 15.96 -19.16 -74.17
CA SER A 136 16.30 -18.33 -75.32
C SER A 136 17.22 -17.20 -74.84
N PRO A 137 18.33 -16.93 -75.52
CA PRO A 137 19.18 -15.82 -75.14
C PRO A 137 18.34 -14.53 -75.13
N PRO A 138 18.56 -13.63 -74.16
CA PRO A 138 17.91 -12.33 -74.20
C PRO A 138 18.22 -11.67 -75.55
N TRP A 139 17.24 -10.93 -76.08
CA TRP A 139 17.30 -10.23 -77.37
C TRP A 139 18.73 -9.75 -77.70
N ARG A 140 19.28 -10.26 -78.80
CA ARG A 140 20.68 -10.08 -79.20
C ARG A 140 20.81 -8.81 -80.05
N ALA A 141 21.55 -7.82 -79.58
CA ALA A 141 21.99 -6.73 -80.43
C ALA A 141 23.10 -7.22 -81.40
N PRO A 142 23.09 -6.83 -82.67
CA PRO A 142 24.09 -7.27 -83.66
C PRO A 142 25.49 -6.74 -83.29
N GLY A 143 26.49 -7.64 -83.20
CA GLY A 143 27.91 -7.28 -83.19
C GLY A 143 28.80 -7.67 -81.99
N LYS A 144 28.41 -8.59 -81.09
CA LYS A 144 29.30 -9.02 -79.97
C LYS A 144 29.51 -10.53 -79.91
N THR A 145 30.78 -10.96 -79.77
CA THR A 145 31.25 -12.36 -79.77
C THR A 145 31.22 -13.01 -78.38
N TRP A 146 31.13 -14.35 -78.38
CA TRP A 146 30.84 -15.22 -77.25
C TRP A 146 32.04 -15.51 -76.32
N HIS A 147 32.41 -14.59 -75.44
CA HIS A 147 33.33 -14.88 -74.34
C HIS A 147 32.72 -14.41 -73.02
N GLY A 148 32.13 -15.31 -72.22
CA GLY A 148 31.90 -15.04 -70.79
C GLY A 148 30.56 -15.41 -70.15
N TRP A 149 29.63 -16.10 -70.82
CA TRP A 149 28.29 -16.38 -70.23
C TRP A 149 28.08 -17.81 -69.68
N MET A 150 29.15 -18.56 -69.39
CA MET A 150 29.03 -19.74 -68.53
C MET A 150 29.24 -19.34 -67.07
N PRO A 151 28.22 -19.41 -66.18
CA PRO A 151 28.49 -19.42 -64.76
C PRO A 151 29.12 -20.77 -64.43
N THR A 152 30.41 -20.75 -64.09
CA THR A 152 31.05 -21.91 -63.48
C THR A 152 30.37 -22.17 -62.14
N SER A 153 29.50 -23.17 -62.09
CA SER A 153 28.98 -23.72 -60.85
C SER A 153 30.18 -24.24 -60.03
N LYS A 154 30.55 -23.49 -58.99
CA LYS A 154 31.45 -23.95 -57.94
C LYS A 154 30.62 -24.11 -56.67
N GLY A 155 30.63 -25.34 -56.14
CA GLY A 155 30.29 -25.66 -54.75
C GLY A 155 28.80 -25.77 -54.47
#